data_AF-A0A526YSX6-F1
#
_entry.id   AF-A0A526YSX6-F1
#
_cell.length_a   1.000
_cell.length_b   1.000
_cell.length_c   1.000
_cell.angle_alpha   90.00
_cell.angle_beta   90.00
_cell.angle_gamma   90.00
#
_symmetry.space_group_name_H-M   'P 1'
#
loop_
_entity.id
_entity.type
_entity.pdbx_description
1 polymer ?
#
loop_
_entity_poly.entity_id
_entity_poly.type
_entity_poly.pdbx_seq_one_letter_code
_entity_poly.pdbx_strand_id
1 'polypeptide(L)' 'GIMLLALRPFRIGEYVEVGVISGSIEEIGLFATTLRTVEGVYVLAPNSTLWNQPVRNFTRNGVRRADITLT' A
#
# COMPACT_ATOMS: atom_id res chain seq x y z
N GLY A 1 -2.77 12.24 -8.18
CA GLY A 1 -1.71 12.91 -7.40
C GLY A 1 -2.26 13.69 -6.22
N ILE A 2 -2.88 14.84 -6.49
CA ILE A 2 -3.44 15.73 -5.45
C ILE A 2 -4.51 15.04 -4.59
N MET A 3 -5.32 14.15 -5.16
CA MET A 3 -6.35 13.40 -4.43
C MET A 3 -5.80 12.45 -3.35
N LEU A 4 -4.61 11.85 -3.53
CA LEU A 4 -4.00 11.00 -2.50
C LEU A 4 -3.51 11.83 -1.31
N LEU A 5 -3.01 13.04 -1.58
CA LEU A 5 -2.63 14.00 -0.54
C LEU A 5 -3.83 14.59 0.18
N ALA A 6 -4.96 14.76 -0.51
CA ALA A 6 -6.20 15.30 0.06
C ALA A 6 -6.96 14.27 0.91
N LEU A 7 -7.10 13.03 0.42
CA LEU A 7 -7.89 11.99 1.10
C LEU A 7 -7.06 11.16 2.09
N ARG A 8 -5.72 11.16 1.95
CA ARG A 8 -4.77 10.33 2.73
C ARG A 8 -5.33 8.93 3.07
N PRO A 9 -5.69 8.12 2.07
CA PRO A 9 -6.26 6.78 2.29
C PRO A 9 -5.28 5.83 3.00
N PHE A 10 -3.99 6.12 2.95
CA PHE A 10 -2.91 5.38 3.59
C PHE A 10 -1.76 6.32 3.96
N ARG A 11 -0.96 5.94 4.95
CA ARG A 11 0.17 6.72 5.50
C ARG A 11 1.50 6.04 5.22
N ILE A 12 2.56 6.84 5.23
CA ILE A 12 3.94 6.34 5.20
C ILE A 12 4.13 5.38 6.38
N GLY A 13 4.73 4.22 6.10
CA GLY A 13 4.95 3.14 7.06
C GLY A 13 3.83 2.09 7.11
N GLU A 14 2.70 2.29 6.43
CA GLU A 14 1.65 1.27 6.34
C GLU A 14 1.96 0.25 5.24
N TYR A 15 1.69 -1.03 5.53
CA TYR A 15 1.79 -2.11 4.56
C TYR A 15 0.50 -2.23 3.77
N VAL A 16 0.61 -2.01 2.46
CA VAL A 16 -0.50 -2.02 1.52
C VAL A 16 -0.22 -2.98 0.37
N GLU A 17 -1.29 -3.58 -0.14
CA GLU A 17 -1.27 -4.38 -1.36
C GLU A 17 -2.19 -3.73 -2.39
N VAL A 18 -1.65 -3.53 -3.59
CA VAL A 18 -2.35 -2.94 -4.72
C VAL A 18 -2.16 -3.83 -5.93
N GLY A 19 -3.22 -4.56 -6.28
CA GLY A 19 -3.20 -5.52 -7.37
C GLY A 19 -2.18 -6.63 -7.13
N VAL A 20 -1.07 -6.59 -7.89
CA VAL A 20 0.04 -7.56 -7.82
C VAL A 20 1.23 -7.05 -7.01
N ILE A 21 1.21 -5.81 -6.53
CA ILE A 21 2.31 -5.21 -5.78
C ILE A 21 1.92 -5.16 -4.31
N SER A 22 2.75 -5.72 -3.43
CA SER A 22 2.56 -5.64 -1.97
C SER A 22 3.81 -5.09 -1.30
N GLY A 23 3.64 -4.06 -0.47
CA GLY A 23 4.77 -3.35 0.11
C GLY A 23 4.38 -2.32 1.16
N SER A 24 5.37 -1.93 1.96
CA SER A 24 5.29 -0.82 2.89
C SER A 24 5.46 0.49 2.14
N ILE A 25 4.63 1.49 2.42
CA ILE A 25 4.78 2.81 1.81
C ILE A 25 6.00 3.52 2.42
N GLU A 26 6.99 3.87 1.60
CA GLU A 26 8.15 4.66 2.04
C GLU A 26 7.92 6.15 1.80
N GLU A 27 7.36 6.53 0.64
CA GLU A 27 7.16 7.93 0.29
C GLU A 27 5.93 8.11 -0.62
N ILE A 28 5.16 9.17 -0.39
CA ILE A 28 4.00 9.53 -1.23
C ILE A 28 4.34 10.81 -1.99
N GLY A 29 4.77 10.67 -3.24
CA GLY A 29 5.02 11.79 -4.14
C GLY A 29 3.74 12.30 -4.81
N LEU A 30 3.87 13.43 -5.52
CA LEU A 30 2.75 14.06 -6.22
C LEU A 30 2.24 13.19 -7.39
N PHE A 31 3.14 12.48 -8.08
CA PHE A 31 2.81 11.68 -9.27
C PHE A 31 2.93 10.17 -9.06
N ALA A 32 3.80 9.73 -8.16
CA ALA A 32 4.02 8.33 -7.84
C ALA A 32 4.23 8.15 -6.32
N THR A 33 3.92 6.96 -5.83
CA THR A 33 4.19 6.53 -4.46
C THR A 33 5.26 5.46 -4.52
N THR A 34 6.23 5.56 -3.62
CA THR A 34 7.29 4.59 -3.43
C THR A 34 6.86 3.58 -2.39
N LEU A 35 6.96 2.30 -2.75
CA LEU A 35 6.71 1.17 -1.88
C LEU A 35 7.97 0.31 -1.79
N ARG A 36 8.17 -0.26 -0.62
CA ARG A 36 9.20 -1.26 -0.37
C ARG A 36 8.54 -2.61 -0.11
N THR A 37 8.86 -3.59 -0.92
CA THR A 37 8.35 -4.95 -0.71
C THR A 37 8.97 -5.59 0.53
N VAL A 38 8.38 -6.67 1.02
CA VAL A 38 8.96 -7.48 2.12
C VAL A 38 10.33 -8.06 1.76
N GLU A 39 10.61 -8.23 0.47
CA GLU A 39 11.91 -8.68 -0.06
C GLU A 39 12.95 -7.55 -0.11
N GLY A 40 12.56 -6.31 0.22
CA GLY A 40 13.43 -5.14 0.15
C GLY A 40 13.56 -4.53 -1.25
N VAL A 41 12.67 -4.89 -2.18
CA VAL A 41 12.66 -4.33 -3.54
C VAL A 41 12.00 -2.95 -3.52
N TYR A 42 12.65 -2.00 -4.19
CA TYR A 42 12.12 -0.66 -4.43
C TYR A 42 11.10 -0.71 -5.57
N VAL A 43 9.86 -0.30 -5.28
CA VAL A 43 8.76 -0.27 -6.26
C VAL A 43 8.20 1.14 -6.35
N LEU A 44 8.28 1.71 -7.55
CA LEU A 44 7.66 3.00 -7.84
C LEU A 44 6.33 2.77 -8.54
N ALA A 45 5.23 3.04 -7.83
CA ALA A 45 3.88 2.89 -8.37
C ALA A 45 3.27 4.25 -8.74
N PRO A 46 2.74 4.43 -9.96
CA PRO A 46 2.04 5.66 -10.32
C PRO A 46 0.79 5.85 -9.45
N ASN A 47 0.55 7.08 -9.03
CA ASN A 47 -0.63 7.44 -8.24
C ASN A 47 -1.95 7.13 -8.98
N SER A 48 -1.94 7.16 -10.31
CA SER A 48 -3.07 6.75 -11.15
C SER A 48 -3.39 5.26 -10.98
N THR A 49 -2.37 4.40 -10.97
CA THR A 49 -2.52 2.95 -10.80
C THR A 49 -3.04 2.61 -9.41
N LEU A 50 -2.49 3.26 -8.38
CA LEU A 50 -2.93 3.10 -6.99
C LEU A 50 -4.39 3.54 -6.78
N TRP A 51 -4.86 4.49 -7.57
CA TRP A 51 -6.24 4.97 -7.51
C TRP A 51 -7.21 4.09 -8.30
N ASN A 52 -6.77 3.55 -9.44
CA ASN A 52 -7.59 2.69 -10.29
C ASN A 52 -7.73 1.26 -9.74
N GLN A 53 -6.87 0.84 -8.80
CA GLN A 53 -6.92 -0.49 -8.22
C GLN A 53 -7.35 -0.45 -6.75
N PRO A 54 -8.06 -1.49 -6.28
CA PRO A 54 -8.42 -1.60 -4.87
C PRO A 54 -7.15 -1.75 -4.02
N VAL A 55 -6.93 -0.80 -3.12
CA VAL A 55 -5.82 -0.82 -2.15
C VAL A 55 -6.25 -1.55 -0.89
N ARG A 56 -5.56 -2.63 -0.56
CA ARG A 56 -5.73 -3.40 0.67
C ARG A 56 -4.70 -2.95 1.69
N ASN A 57 -5.14 -2.22 2.70
CA ASN A 57 -4.28 -1.80 3.81
C ASN A 57 -4.37 -2.81 4.95
N PHE A 58 -3.25 -3.49 5.25
CA PHE A 58 -3.19 -4.51 6.28
C PHE A 58 -2.83 -3.95 7.66
N THR A 59 -2.27 -2.73 7.72
CA THR A 59 -1.81 -2.11 8.97
C THR A 59 -2.92 -1.32 9.66
N ARG A 60 -3.82 -0.70 8.89
CA ARG A 60 -4.82 0.27 9.40
C ARG A 60 -5.86 -0.33 10.36
N ASN A 61 -6.17 -1.62 10.23
CA ASN A 61 -7.21 -2.25 11.04
C ASN A 61 -6.70 -2.94 12.32
N GLY A 62 -5.38 -3.02 12.54
CA GLY A 62 -4.76 -3.55 13.77
C GLY A 62 -5.03 -5.03 14.12
N VAL A 63 -6.06 -5.64 13.52
CA VAL A 63 -6.55 -6.98 13.77
C VAL A 63 -6.53 -7.74 12.44
N ARG A 64 -5.50 -8.57 12.25
CA ARG A 64 -5.48 -9.57 11.17
C ARG A 64 -6.23 -10.79 11.68
N ARG A 65 -7.39 -11.12 11.09
CA ARG A 65 -7.91 -12.49 11.19
C ARG A 65 -6.95 -13.38 10.42
N ALA A 66 -6.14 -14.15 11.13
CA ALA A 66 -5.43 -15.28 10.57
C ALA A 66 -6.32 -16.51 10.77
N ASP A 67 -7.04 -16.91 9.72
CA ASP A 67 -7.64 -18.24 9.67
C ASP A 67 -6.50 -19.25 9.51
N ILE A 68 -6.04 -19.78 10.65
CA ILE A 68 -5.06 -20.87 10.71
C ILE A 68 -5.86 -22.17 10.63
N THR A 69 -5.95 -22.76 9.44
CA THR A 69 -6.45 -24.12 9.27
C THR A 69 -5.33 -25.08 9.65
N LEU A 70 -5.41 -25.63 10.87
CA LEU A 70 -4.61 -26.78 11.28
C LEU A 70 -5.22 -28.01 10.60
N THR A 71 -4.53 -28.54 9.59
CA THR A 71 -4.78 -29.88 9.02
C THR A 71 -3.69 -30.82 9.50
#